data_AF-A0A660QL98-F1
#
_entry.id   AF-A0A660QL98-F1
#
_cell.length_a   1.000
_cell.length_b   1.000
_cell.length_c   1.000
_cell.angle_alpha   90.00
_cell.angle_beta   90.00
_cell.angle_gamma   90.00
#
_symmetry.space_group_name_H-M   'P 1'
#
loop_
_entity.id
_entity.type
_entity.pdbx_description
1 polymer ?
#
loop_
_entity_poly.entity_id
_entity_poly.type
_entity_poly.pdbx_seq_one_letter_code
_entity_poly.pdbx_strand_id
1 'polypeptide(L)'
;MPTELGGGNTAVAFQVAALLDIPVVDADPVGRAVPEVQHTSFYLKAVPMVPFSLCNEFGDKLIVTSISSDEQAEEIVRAVAVASNNKVGVTSHPVAGKVFRESIVPGTLTLAWRVSRERENALKTGIDPVKNVVRALNGFLVFEGIALADAAWQDKGGFTYGEMKLAGTGKWKGHEMKIWFKNENLVSWIDGKPYVTSPDLIILLNKDDASPVINPYLKEGQKVSVVASPAPDMWRTPEAVELLGPRHFGFEIEFVPVERRVSNAL
;
A
#
# COMPACT_ATOMS: atom_id res chain seq x y z
N MET A 1 -3.90 6.10 15.45
CA MET A 1 -3.83 5.08 14.39
C MET A 1 -2.79 5.54 13.37
N PRO A 2 -2.17 4.64 12.58
CA PRO A 2 -1.40 5.07 11.42
C PRO A 2 -2.29 5.70 10.32
N THR A 3 -1.70 6.53 9.48
CA THR A 3 -2.41 7.14 8.33
C THR A 3 -2.68 6.13 7.20
N GLU A 4 -1.93 5.03 7.18
CA GLU A 4 -2.07 3.87 6.31
C GLU A 4 -1.14 2.76 6.84
N LEU A 5 -1.27 1.54 6.32
CA LEU A 5 -0.31 0.48 6.63
C LEU A 5 1.01 0.67 5.86
N GLY A 6 2.13 0.69 6.59
CA GLY A 6 3.47 0.78 6.01
C GLY A 6 4.53 0.73 7.11
N GLY A 7 5.74 0.25 6.78
CA GLY A 7 6.80 0.02 7.78
C GLY A 7 7.12 1.27 8.61
N GLY A 8 7.18 2.44 7.97
CA GLY A 8 7.39 3.73 8.65
C GLY A 8 6.13 4.25 9.33
N ASN A 9 5.03 4.37 8.60
CA ASN A 9 3.77 4.98 9.08
C ASN A 9 3.20 4.25 10.30
N THR A 10 3.26 2.92 10.31
CA THR A 10 2.83 2.10 11.46
C THR A 10 3.73 2.33 12.67
N ALA A 11 5.06 2.28 12.49
CA ALA A 11 6.00 2.49 13.60
C ALA A 11 5.86 3.88 14.24
N VAL A 12 5.70 4.92 13.43
CA VAL A 12 5.49 6.31 13.90
C VAL A 12 4.22 6.41 14.74
N ALA A 13 3.12 5.78 14.33
CA ALA A 13 1.88 5.80 15.09
C ALA A 13 2.01 5.18 16.49
N PHE A 14 2.74 4.06 16.61
CA PHE A 14 3.03 3.45 17.90
C PHE A 14 3.96 4.32 18.75
N GLN A 15 5.00 4.91 18.15
CA GLN A 15 5.92 5.80 18.85
C GLN A 15 5.20 7.02 19.43
N VAL A 16 4.37 7.70 18.63
CA VAL A 16 3.61 8.88 19.06
C VAL A 16 2.63 8.50 20.18
N ALA A 17 1.93 7.38 20.05
CA ALA A 17 1.01 6.92 21.08
C ALA A 17 1.71 6.62 22.41
N ALA A 18 2.89 5.97 22.36
CA ALA A 18 3.70 5.71 23.55
C ALA A 18 4.22 6.99 24.21
N LEU A 19 4.64 7.99 23.43
CA LEU A 19 5.11 9.29 23.95
C LEU A 19 3.99 10.09 24.62
N LEU A 20 2.75 9.95 24.14
CA LEU A 20 1.59 10.67 24.66
C LEU A 20 0.82 9.88 25.73
N ASP A 21 1.24 8.65 26.04
CA ASP A 21 0.54 7.72 26.93
C ASP A 21 -0.94 7.51 26.53
N ILE A 22 -1.18 7.27 25.25
CA ILE A 22 -2.52 7.01 24.68
C ILE A 22 -2.58 5.68 23.94
N PRO A 23 -3.76 5.04 23.82
CA PRO A 23 -3.90 3.81 23.07
C PRO A 23 -3.74 4.03 21.56
N VAL A 24 -3.16 3.03 20.89
CA VAL A 24 -3.24 2.92 19.42
C VAL A 24 -4.55 2.23 19.05
N VAL A 25 -5.34 2.86 18.19
CA VAL A 25 -6.49 2.20 17.57
C VAL A 25 -6.02 1.23 16.49
N ASP A 26 -6.50 -0.01 16.57
CA ASP A 26 -6.31 -1.06 15.56
C ASP A 26 -7.18 -0.79 14.31
N ALA A 27 -6.69 0.13 13.48
CA ALA A 27 -7.31 0.55 12.24
C ALA A 27 -6.35 1.41 11.43
N ASP A 28 -6.71 1.67 10.19
CA ASP A 28 -6.22 2.77 9.38
C ASP A 28 -7.33 3.17 8.38
N PRO A 29 -7.23 4.31 7.67
CA PRO A 29 -8.31 4.76 6.80
C PRO A 29 -8.30 4.08 5.42
N VAL A 30 -7.46 3.07 5.17
CA VAL A 30 -7.26 2.50 3.83
C VAL A 30 -7.27 0.97 3.82
N GLY A 31 -6.53 0.31 4.70
CA GLY A 31 -6.25 -1.13 4.66
C GLY A 31 -5.07 -1.52 3.76
N ARG A 32 -4.35 -0.53 3.19
CA ARG A 32 -3.11 -0.66 2.41
C ARG A 32 -2.33 0.66 2.43
N ALA A 33 -1.09 0.63 1.94
CA ALA A 33 -0.40 1.86 1.52
C ALA A 33 -0.99 2.40 0.22
N VAL A 34 -0.98 3.73 0.05
CA VAL A 34 -1.51 4.45 -1.11
C VAL A 34 -0.62 5.63 -1.52
N PRO A 35 -0.63 6.00 -2.80
CA PRO A 35 0.29 7.02 -3.28
C PRO A 35 -0.09 8.44 -2.87
N GLU A 36 -1.39 8.73 -2.81
CA GLU A 36 -1.93 10.09 -2.72
C GLU A 36 -2.89 10.25 -1.53
N VAL A 37 -2.93 11.43 -0.92
CA VAL A 37 -3.66 11.70 0.34
C VAL A 37 -5.16 11.46 0.23
N GLN A 38 -5.75 11.68 -0.95
CA GLN A 38 -7.17 11.45 -1.19
C GLN A 38 -7.53 9.96 -1.26
N HIS A 39 -6.55 9.05 -1.36
CA HIS A 39 -6.79 7.60 -1.35
C HIS A 39 -7.08 7.06 0.05
N THR A 40 -7.97 7.75 0.77
CA THR A 40 -8.40 7.39 2.12
C THR A 40 -9.93 7.30 2.20
N SER A 41 -10.42 6.49 3.12
CA SER A 41 -11.84 6.43 3.43
C SER A 41 -12.40 7.73 4.03
N PHE A 42 -11.53 8.60 4.57
CA PHE A 42 -11.91 9.95 4.96
C PHE A 42 -12.37 10.76 3.74
N TYR A 43 -11.61 10.73 2.65
CA TYR A 43 -11.99 11.38 1.39
C TYR A 43 -13.31 10.82 0.84
N LEU A 44 -13.45 9.49 0.78
CA LEU A 44 -14.68 8.84 0.32
C LEU A 44 -15.93 9.24 1.14
N LYS A 45 -15.73 9.62 2.41
CA LYS A 45 -16.80 10.02 3.32
C LYS A 45 -16.89 11.53 3.52
N ALA A 46 -16.18 12.30 2.71
CA ALA A 46 -16.11 13.76 2.79
C ALA A 46 -15.77 14.26 4.22
N VAL A 47 -14.91 13.52 4.92
CA VAL A 47 -14.39 13.92 6.22
C VAL A 47 -13.27 14.92 5.99
N PRO A 48 -13.40 16.18 6.47
CA PRO A 48 -12.39 17.20 6.19
C PRO A 48 -11.02 16.85 6.78
N MET A 49 -9.96 17.04 5.99
CA MET A 49 -8.58 16.91 6.45
C MET A 49 -8.21 17.97 7.51
N VAL A 50 -8.84 19.15 7.42
CA VAL A 50 -8.55 20.30 8.28
C VAL A 50 -9.25 20.24 9.66
N PRO A 51 -8.64 20.87 10.68
CA PRO A 51 -7.28 21.39 10.67
C PRO A 51 -6.25 20.26 10.62
N PHE A 52 -5.14 20.49 9.93
CA PHE A 52 -3.97 19.60 9.99
C PHE A 52 -2.73 20.37 10.42
N SER A 53 -1.81 19.67 11.05
CA SER A 53 -0.52 20.22 11.50
C SER A 53 0.65 19.55 10.81
N LEU A 54 1.71 20.33 10.63
CA LEU A 54 3.00 19.91 10.10
C LEU A 54 4.08 20.26 11.11
N CYS A 55 4.99 19.31 11.38
CA CYS A 55 6.18 19.53 12.20
C CYS A 55 7.40 18.95 11.50
N ASN A 56 8.50 19.69 11.43
CA ASN A 56 9.77 19.20 10.87
C ASN A 56 10.84 19.00 11.96
N GLU A 57 11.99 18.46 11.56
CA GLU A 57 13.12 18.20 12.46
C GLU A 57 13.81 19.46 12.98
N PHE A 58 13.63 20.60 12.31
CA PHE A 58 14.19 21.89 12.72
C PHE A 58 13.37 22.57 13.82
N GLY A 59 12.19 22.03 14.14
CA GLY A 59 11.29 22.55 15.16
C GLY A 59 10.20 23.50 14.63
N ASP A 60 10.10 23.68 13.31
CA ASP A 60 9.03 24.45 12.69
C ASP A 60 7.69 23.75 12.88
N LYS A 61 6.64 24.53 13.14
CA LYS A 61 5.27 24.04 13.34
C LYS A 61 4.30 24.89 12.55
N LEU A 62 3.55 24.24 11.66
CA LEU A 62 2.50 24.89 10.88
C LEU A 62 1.16 24.25 11.25
N ILE A 63 0.11 25.06 11.29
CA ILE A 63 -1.28 24.60 11.44
C ILE A 63 -2.07 25.22 10.28
N VAL A 64 -2.68 24.36 9.48
CA VAL A 64 -3.54 24.76 8.36
C VAL A 64 -4.98 24.53 8.79
N THR A 65 -5.75 25.61 8.91
CA THR A 65 -7.15 25.57 9.35
C THR A 65 -8.16 25.65 8.21
N SER A 66 -7.70 25.96 7.00
CA SER A 66 -8.51 26.02 5.78
C SER A 66 -7.67 25.62 4.58
N ILE A 67 -8.26 24.86 3.68
CA ILE A 67 -7.65 24.42 2.43
C ILE A 67 -8.72 24.32 1.34
N SER A 68 -8.35 24.48 0.08
CA SER A 68 -9.31 24.40 -1.04
C SER A 68 -9.72 22.97 -1.38
N SER A 69 -8.80 22.01 -1.22
CA SER A 69 -9.03 20.58 -1.45
C SER A 69 -7.91 19.74 -0.82
N ASP A 70 -8.10 18.43 -0.73
CA ASP A 70 -7.10 17.50 -0.20
C ASP A 70 -5.87 17.41 -1.13
N GLU A 71 -6.05 17.55 -2.44
CA GLU A 71 -4.95 17.62 -3.41
C GLU A 71 -4.07 18.85 -3.17
N GLN A 72 -4.69 20.01 -2.88
CA GLN A 72 -3.93 21.22 -2.51
C GLN A 72 -3.23 21.05 -1.15
N ALA A 73 -3.82 20.29 -0.21
CA ALA A 73 -3.16 19.94 1.04
C ALA A 73 -1.89 19.13 0.78
N GLU A 74 -1.96 18.14 -0.12
CA GLU A 74 -0.82 17.33 -0.51
C GLU A 74 0.32 18.18 -1.11
N GLU A 75 0.01 19.08 -2.04
CA GLU A 75 1.01 19.98 -2.63
C GLU A 75 1.73 20.81 -1.55
N ILE A 76 1.00 21.33 -0.55
CA ILE A 76 1.59 22.08 0.57
C ILE A 76 2.46 21.16 1.43
N VAL A 77 1.96 19.98 1.82
CA VAL A 77 2.71 19.03 2.65
C VAL A 77 4.01 18.62 1.95
N ARG A 78 3.96 18.31 0.65
CA ARG A 78 5.13 17.95 -0.15
C ARG A 78 6.13 19.10 -0.25
N ALA A 79 5.67 20.33 -0.47
CA ALA A 79 6.55 21.50 -0.50
C ALA A 79 7.28 21.72 0.84
N VAL A 80 6.57 21.58 1.96
CA VAL A 80 7.17 21.68 3.30
C VAL A 80 8.16 20.54 3.54
N ALA A 81 7.84 19.31 3.10
CA ALA A 81 8.75 18.18 3.19
C ALA A 81 10.06 18.44 2.42
N VAL A 82 10.00 18.96 1.19
CA VAL A 82 11.18 19.32 0.39
C VAL A 82 12.04 20.36 1.11
N ALA A 83 11.43 21.37 1.72
CA ALA A 83 12.14 22.35 2.55
C ALA A 83 12.70 21.77 3.86
N SER A 84 12.29 20.54 4.23
CA SER A 84 12.58 19.87 5.50
C SER A 84 13.34 18.56 5.32
N ASN A 85 14.38 18.54 4.47
CA ASN A 85 15.18 17.33 4.16
C ASN A 85 14.32 16.14 3.69
N ASN A 86 13.29 16.41 2.89
CA ASN A 86 12.31 15.45 2.38
C ASN A 86 11.52 14.71 3.46
N LYS A 87 11.37 15.30 4.66
CA LYS A 87 10.63 14.68 5.77
C LYS A 87 9.83 15.70 6.58
N VAL A 88 8.57 15.40 6.81
CA VAL A 88 7.68 16.19 7.69
C VAL A 88 6.72 15.25 8.41
N GLY A 89 6.46 15.52 9.70
CA GLY A 89 5.40 14.85 10.45
C GLY A 89 4.06 15.54 10.18
N VAL A 90 3.00 14.75 9.96
CA VAL A 90 1.66 15.25 9.66
C VAL A 90 0.65 14.65 10.65
N THR A 91 -0.22 15.49 11.20
CA THR A 91 -1.42 15.04 11.92
C THR A 91 -2.62 15.74 11.31
N SER A 92 -3.63 14.99 10.88
CA SER A 92 -4.81 15.51 10.18
C SER A 92 -6.10 14.84 10.67
N HIS A 93 -7.24 15.27 10.13
CA HIS A 93 -8.56 14.72 10.40
C HIS A 93 -8.91 14.62 11.90
N PRO A 94 -8.78 15.69 12.70
CA PRO A 94 -9.27 15.67 14.07
C PRO A 94 -10.80 15.59 14.05
N VAL A 95 -11.34 14.40 14.30
CA VAL A 95 -12.78 14.13 14.20
C VAL A 95 -13.35 13.55 15.47
N ALA A 96 -14.65 13.73 15.66
CA ALA A 96 -15.39 13.07 16.72
C ALA A 96 -15.30 11.54 16.58
N GLY A 97 -15.21 10.83 17.71
CA GLY A 97 -15.05 9.37 17.73
C GLY A 97 -16.14 8.59 16.98
N LYS A 98 -17.35 9.15 16.85
CA LYS A 98 -18.42 8.59 16.01
C LYS A 98 -18.05 8.61 14.52
N VAL A 99 -17.68 9.79 14.01
CA VAL A 99 -17.26 9.98 12.61
C VAL A 99 -16.03 9.14 12.32
N PHE A 100 -15.06 9.12 13.23
CA PHE A 100 -13.87 8.28 13.15
C PHE A 100 -14.23 6.81 12.95
N ARG A 101 -15.04 6.23 13.85
CA ARG A 101 -15.44 4.81 13.79
C ARG A 101 -16.14 4.45 12.49
N GLU A 102 -16.93 5.37 11.97
CA GLU A 102 -17.64 5.18 10.71
C GLU A 102 -16.69 5.31 9.50
N SER A 103 -15.50 5.90 9.62
CA SER A 103 -14.64 6.30 8.49
C SER A 103 -13.27 5.65 8.46
N ILE A 104 -13.15 4.41 8.95
CA ILE A 104 -11.89 3.66 9.01
C ILE A 104 -12.08 2.20 8.60
N VAL A 105 -10.99 1.54 8.22
CA VAL A 105 -10.89 0.09 8.11
C VAL A 105 -10.37 -0.48 9.45
N PRO A 106 -11.18 -1.23 10.20
CA PRO A 106 -10.75 -1.80 11.48
C PRO A 106 -9.88 -3.05 11.29
N GLY A 107 -9.05 -3.37 12.29
CA GLY A 107 -8.33 -4.65 12.38
C GLY A 107 -7.05 -4.74 11.54
N THR A 108 -6.58 -3.62 10.99
CA THR A 108 -5.48 -3.61 10.02
C THR A 108 -4.12 -3.81 10.68
N LEU A 109 -3.92 -3.36 11.92
CA LEU A 109 -2.73 -3.66 12.72
C LEU A 109 -2.72 -5.13 13.16
N THR A 110 -3.88 -5.64 13.58
CA THR A 110 -4.05 -7.07 13.91
C THR A 110 -3.74 -7.94 12.69
N LEU A 111 -4.20 -7.56 11.49
CA LEU A 111 -3.88 -8.27 10.25
C LEU A 111 -2.37 -8.25 9.98
N ALA A 112 -1.73 -7.09 10.04
CA ALA A 112 -0.28 -6.95 9.82
C ALA A 112 0.52 -7.82 10.80
N TRP A 113 0.14 -7.81 12.08
CA TRP A 113 0.74 -8.65 13.11
C TRP A 113 0.54 -10.14 12.83
N ARG A 114 -0.68 -10.55 12.46
CA ARG A 114 -1.00 -11.94 12.12
C ARG A 114 -0.16 -12.42 10.95
N VAL A 115 -0.05 -11.64 9.88
CA VAL A 115 0.77 -12.00 8.70
C VAL A 115 2.23 -12.22 9.09
N SER A 116 2.80 -11.32 9.89
CA SER A 116 4.18 -11.47 10.37
C SER A 116 4.35 -12.73 11.23
N ARG A 117 3.39 -12.99 12.14
CA ARG A 117 3.42 -14.16 13.02
C ARG A 117 3.34 -15.47 12.24
N GLU A 118 2.44 -15.55 11.25
CA GLU A 118 2.30 -16.74 10.40
C GLU A 118 3.56 -16.98 9.57
N ARG A 119 4.19 -15.92 9.03
CA ARG A 119 5.50 -16.02 8.37
C ARG A 119 6.57 -16.57 9.32
N GLU A 120 6.73 -15.98 10.50
CA GLU A 120 7.74 -16.40 11.46
C GLU A 120 7.55 -17.83 11.95
N ASN A 121 6.30 -18.23 12.23
CA ASN A 121 5.97 -19.59 12.62
C ASN A 121 6.34 -20.56 11.49
N ALA A 122 5.99 -20.23 10.25
CA ALA A 122 6.29 -21.07 9.10
C ALA A 122 7.81 -21.31 8.95
N LEU A 123 8.61 -20.24 9.07
CA LEU A 123 10.08 -20.32 9.07
C LEU A 123 10.61 -21.20 10.20
N LYS A 124 10.11 -21.03 11.43
CA LYS A 124 10.53 -21.81 12.60
C LYS A 124 10.19 -23.30 12.46
N THR A 125 9.07 -23.63 11.82
CA THR A 125 8.61 -25.02 11.64
C THR A 125 9.02 -25.65 10.32
N GLY A 126 9.75 -24.93 9.46
CA GLY A 126 10.24 -25.44 8.17
C GLY A 126 9.13 -25.72 7.14
N ILE A 127 7.99 -25.03 7.24
CA ILE A 127 6.92 -25.07 6.23
C ILE A 127 6.98 -23.83 5.34
N ASP A 128 6.35 -23.89 4.17
CA ASP A 128 6.39 -22.80 3.17
C ASP A 128 5.87 -21.46 3.76
N PRO A 129 6.74 -20.44 3.93
CA PRO A 129 6.34 -19.18 4.53
C PRO A 129 5.46 -18.34 3.60
N VAL A 130 5.66 -18.42 2.28
CA VAL A 130 4.83 -17.70 1.29
C VAL A 130 3.41 -18.21 1.36
N LYS A 131 3.22 -19.53 1.38
CA LYS A 131 1.88 -20.14 1.49
C LYS A 131 1.14 -19.72 2.76
N ASN A 132 1.85 -19.57 3.88
CA ASN A 132 1.25 -19.14 5.14
C ASN A 132 0.90 -17.64 5.13
N VAL A 133 1.75 -16.80 4.54
CA VAL A 133 1.42 -15.37 4.30
C VAL A 133 0.18 -15.23 3.41
N VAL A 134 0.12 -15.97 2.31
CA VAL A 134 -1.05 -16.00 1.40
C VAL A 134 -2.33 -16.35 2.16
N ARG A 135 -2.29 -17.40 2.99
CA ARG A 135 -3.43 -17.79 3.83
C ARG A 135 -3.81 -16.70 4.83
N ALA A 136 -2.84 -16.11 5.52
CA ALA A 136 -3.07 -15.07 6.52
C ALA A 136 -3.71 -13.80 5.94
N LEU A 137 -3.42 -13.50 4.67
CA LEU A 137 -4.00 -12.39 3.91
C LEU A 137 -5.37 -12.69 3.31
N ASN A 138 -5.83 -13.95 3.32
CA ASN A 138 -6.90 -14.42 2.42
C ASN A 138 -6.57 -14.08 0.94
N GLY A 139 -5.29 -14.16 0.60
CA GLY A 139 -4.76 -13.76 -0.70
C GLY A 139 -4.59 -14.93 -1.67
N PHE A 140 -3.93 -14.62 -2.77
CA PHE A 140 -3.67 -15.52 -3.88
C PHE A 140 -2.19 -15.44 -4.28
N LEU A 141 -1.54 -16.59 -4.46
CA LEU A 141 -0.24 -16.64 -5.12
C LEU A 141 -0.47 -16.52 -6.63
N VAL A 142 -0.15 -15.35 -7.19
CA VAL A 142 -0.52 -14.98 -8.55
C VAL A 142 0.62 -15.16 -9.55
N PHE A 143 1.88 -15.13 -9.10
CA PHE A 143 3.06 -15.37 -9.93
C PHE A 143 4.26 -15.83 -9.09
N GLU A 144 5.15 -16.64 -9.66
CA GLU A 144 6.50 -16.88 -9.12
C GLU A 144 7.52 -16.68 -10.22
N GLY A 145 8.54 -15.86 -9.97
CA GLY A 145 9.50 -15.50 -11.00
C GLY A 145 10.84 -15.02 -10.48
N ILE A 146 11.74 -14.77 -11.43
CA ILE A 146 13.06 -14.18 -11.21
C ILE A 146 13.06 -12.79 -11.82
N ALA A 147 13.54 -11.80 -11.09
CA ALA A 147 13.71 -10.45 -11.60
C ALA A 147 14.65 -10.43 -12.82
N LEU A 148 14.15 -9.90 -13.94
CA LEU A 148 14.89 -9.80 -15.20
C LEU A 148 15.95 -8.69 -15.18
N ALA A 149 15.77 -7.71 -14.30
CA ALA A 149 16.66 -6.58 -14.07
C ALA A 149 16.36 -5.98 -12.69
N ASP A 150 17.19 -5.04 -12.24
CA ASP A 150 16.79 -4.09 -11.21
C ASP A 150 15.50 -3.37 -11.64
N ALA A 151 14.67 -2.94 -10.67
CA ALA A 151 13.50 -2.11 -11.01
C ALA A 151 13.94 -0.87 -11.80
N ALA A 152 13.20 -0.53 -12.85
CA ALA A 152 13.42 0.70 -13.59
C ALA A 152 12.54 1.79 -12.98
N TRP A 153 13.15 2.83 -12.39
CA TRP A 153 12.40 3.83 -11.65
C TRP A 153 13.02 5.23 -11.68
N GLN A 154 12.20 6.22 -11.33
CA GLN A 154 12.58 7.62 -11.18
C GLN A 154 11.66 8.32 -10.18
N ASP A 155 12.19 9.35 -9.51
CA ASP A 155 11.37 10.26 -8.72
C ASP A 155 10.87 11.43 -9.58
N LYS A 156 9.58 11.72 -9.47
CA LYS A 156 8.93 12.84 -10.16
C LYS A 156 7.83 13.42 -9.28
N GLY A 157 7.91 14.71 -8.95
CA GLY A 157 6.89 15.41 -8.16
C GLY A 157 6.68 14.84 -6.75
N GLY A 158 7.73 14.30 -6.13
CA GLY A 158 7.64 13.69 -4.80
C GLY A 158 7.07 12.27 -4.77
N PHE A 159 6.92 11.63 -5.94
CA PHE A 159 6.53 10.22 -6.06
C PHE A 159 7.60 9.42 -6.79
N THR A 160 7.74 8.16 -6.41
CA THR A 160 8.61 7.19 -7.06
C THR A 160 7.80 6.38 -8.07
N TYR A 161 8.08 6.55 -9.35
CA TYR A 161 7.44 5.80 -10.43
C TYR A 161 8.38 4.74 -10.98
N GLY A 162 7.84 3.58 -11.35
CA GLY A 162 8.65 2.60 -12.03
C GLY A 162 7.92 1.35 -12.49
N GLU A 163 8.70 0.43 -13.04
CA GLU A 163 8.26 -0.90 -13.41
C GLU A 163 9.25 -1.98 -12.99
N MET A 164 8.72 -3.17 -12.75
CA MET A 164 9.45 -4.40 -12.46
C MET A 164 9.04 -5.46 -13.47
N LYS A 165 10.00 -6.29 -13.91
CA LYS A 165 9.76 -7.40 -14.84
C LYS A 165 10.30 -8.70 -14.27
N LEU A 166 9.49 -9.75 -14.33
CA LEU A 166 9.78 -11.05 -13.76
C LEU A 166 9.63 -12.13 -14.83
N ALA A 167 10.67 -12.94 -15.02
CA ALA A 167 10.58 -14.17 -15.79
C ALA A 167 9.95 -15.27 -14.94
N GLY A 168 8.87 -15.87 -15.42
CA GLY A 168 8.13 -16.89 -14.69
C GLY A 168 8.91 -18.19 -14.48
N THR A 169 8.63 -18.84 -13.35
CA THR A 169 9.24 -20.11 -12.93
C THR A 169 8.17 -21.14 -12.61
N GLY A 170 8.56 -22.42 -12.47
CA GLY A 170 7.61 -23.48 -12.15
C GLY A 170 6.45 -23.54 -13.15
N LYS A 171 5.21 -23.44 -12.64
CA LYS A 171 4.01 -23.41 -13.48
C LYS A 171 3.84 -22.14 -14.33
N TRP A 172 4.59 -21.08 -14.02
CA TRP A 172 4.60 -19.82 -14.78
C TRP A 172 5.76 -19.76 -15.80
N LYS A 173 6.53 -20.85 -15.98
CA LYS A 173 7.64 -20.87 -16.94
C LYS A 173 7.15 -20.54 -18.36
N GLY A 174 7.85 -19.61 -19.01
CA GLY A 174 7.51 -19.13 -20.35
C GLY A 174 6.61 -17.90 -20.37
N HIS A 175 6.13 -17.46 -19.21
CA HIS A 175 5.37 -16.22 -19.04
C HIS A 175 6.25 -15.13 -18.42
N GLU A 176 5.96 -13.87 -18.74
CA GLU A 176 6.56 -12.70 -18.11
C GLU A 176 5.49 -11.91 -17.34
N MET A 177 5.80 -11.56 -16.09
CA MET A 177 4.99 -10.60 -15.34
C MET A 177 5.65 -9.24 -15.33
N LYS A 178 4.87 -8.20 -15.66
CA LYS A 178 5.22 -6.80 -15.47
C LYS A 178 4.40 -6.21 -14.33
N ILE A 179 5.01 -5.40 -13.48
CA ILE A 179 4.33 -4.66 -12.41
C ILE A 179 4.74 -3.20 -12.52
N TRP A 180 3.76 -2.31 -12.56
CA TRP A 180 3.93 -0.86 -12.52
C TRP A 180 3.57 -0.33 -11.13
N PHE A 181 4.33 0.66 -10.68
CA PHE A 181 4.15 1.29 -9.38
C PHE A 181 4.30 2.81 -9.43
N LYS A 182 3.59 3.46 -8.52
CA LYS A 182 3.76 4.86 -8.09
C LYS A 182 3.74 4.80 -6.57
N ASN A 183 4.89 4.81 -5.91
CA ASN A 183 5.12 4.47 -4.49
C ASN A 183 4.66 3.05 -4.08
N GLU A 184 3.51 2.59 -4.56
CA GLU A 184 2.94 1.26 -4.34
C GLU A 184 2.78 0.53 -5.66
N ASN A 185 2.78 -0.81 -5.59
CA ASN A 185 2.44 -1.65 -6.74
C ASN A 185 0.94 -1.51 -7.03
N LEU A 186 0.60 -1.08 -8.25
CA LEU A 186 -0.76 -0.66 -8.59
C LEU A 186 -1.32 -1.42 -9.79
N VAL A 187 -0.51 -1.79 -10.78
CA VAL A 187 -1.01 -2.47 -11.98
C VAL A 187 -0.03 -3.56 -12.39
N SER A 188 -0.54 -4.74 -12.72
CA SER A 188 0.27 -5.85 -13.23
C SER A 188 -0.29 -6.43 -14.52
N TRP A 189 0.61 -7.04 -15.29
CA TRP A 189 0.31 -7.76 -16.53
C TRP A 189 1.03 -9.09 -16.55
N ILE A 190 0.42 -10.10 -17.19
CA ILE A 190 1.10 -11.33 -17.63
C ILE A 190 1.05 -11.34 -19.16
N ASP A 191 2.21 -11.40 -19.80
CA ASP A 191 2.37 -11.37 -21.26
C ASP A 191 1.59 -10.23 -21.94
N GLY A 192 1.65 -9.05 -21.33
CA GLY A 192 0.95 -7.85 -21.82
C GLY A 192 -0.55 -7.79 -21.52
N LYS A 193 -1.15 -8.81 -20.91
CA LYS A 193 -2.58 -8.80 -20.52
C LYS A 193 -2.74 -8.33 -19.07
N PRO A 194 -3.60 -7.33 -18.78
CA PRO A 194 -3.86 -6.90 -17.41
C PRO A 194 -4.29 -8.04 -16.51
N TYR A 195 -3.73 -8.09 -15.29
CA TYR A 195 -3.96 -9.19 -14.36
C TYR A 195 -4.49 -8.72 -13.00
N VAL A 196 -3.62 -8.38 -12.05
CA VAL A 196 -4.02 -7.80 -10.76
C VAL A 196 -3.82 -6.29 -10.81
N THR A 197 -4.80 -5.53 -10.35
CA THR A 197 -4.73 -4.06 -10.27
C THR A 197 -5.22 -3.57 -8.92
N SER A 198 -4.86 -2.34 -8.56
CA SER A 198 -5.48 -1.60 -7.47
C SER A 198 -7.00 -1.52 -7.68
N PRO A 199 -7.79 -1.44 -6.61
CA PRO A 199 -7.40 -1.30 -5.20
C PRO A 199 -6.82 -2.57 -4.53
N ASP A 200 -6.95 -3.76 -5.15
CA ASP A 200 -6.36 -4.99 -4.60
C ASP A 200 -4.82 -4.84 -4.44
N LEU A 201 -4.27 -5.48 -3.42
CA LEU A 201 -2.84 -5.42 -3.11
C LEU A 201 -2.03 -6.28 -4.09
N ILE A 202 -0.85 -5.78 -4.47
CA ILE A 202 0.18 -6.54 -5.19
C ILE A 202 1.46 -6.51 -4.34
N ILE A 203 1.84 -7.66 -3.80
CA ILE A 203 2.92 -7.79 -2.82
C ILE A 203 3.99 -8.70 -3.41
N LEU A 204 5.24 -8.24 -3.42
CA LEU A 204 6.39 -9.07 -3.76
C LEU A 204 7.01 -9.58 -2.47
N LEU A 205 7.19 -10.89 -2.38
CA LEU A 205 7.84 -11.57 -1.28
C LEU A 205 9.09 -12.28 -1.82
N ASN A 206 10.19 -12.24 -1.09
CA ASN A 206 11.31 -13.12 -1.35
C ASN A 206 10.83 -14.58 -1.32
N LYS A 207 11.18 -15.35 -2.34
CA LYS A 207 10.68 -16.72 -2.51
C LYS A 207 11.08 -17.67 -1.38
N ASP A 208 12.23 -17.43 -0.74
CA ASP A 208 12.81 -18.36 0.23
C ASP A 208 12.29 -18.11 1.65
N ASP A 209 12.17 -16.85 2.07
CA ASP A 209 11.83 -16.49 3.45
C ASP A 209 10.55 -15.66 3.62
N ALA A 210 9.86 -15.36 2.51
CA ALA A 210 8.69 -14.49 2.44
C ALA A 210 8.90 -13.08 3.05
N SER A 211 10.14 -12.59 3.13
CA SER A 211 10.39 -11.18 3.45
C SER A 211 9.85 -10.27 2.35
N PRO A 212 9.32 -9.08 2.66
CA PRO A 212 8.80 -8.18 1.65
C PRO A 212 9.93 -7.62 0.78
N VAL A 213 9.73 -7.61 -0.53
CA VAL A 213 10.57 -6.86 -1.47
C VAL A 213 9.85 -5.54 -1.76
N ILE A 214 10.37 -4.47 -1.14
CA ILE A 214 9.79 -3.13 -1.22
C ILE A 214 10.24 -2.50 -2.54
N ASN A 215 9.32 -1.89 -3.29
CA ASN A 215 9.72 -1.05 -4.41
C ASN A 215 10.48 0.20 -3.91
N PRO A 216 11.38 0.78 -4.71
CA PRO A 216 11.86 0.28 -5.99
C PRO A 216 13.04 -0.71 -5.87
N TYR A 217 13.26 -1.34 -4.71
CA TYR A 217 14.49 -2.08 -4.39
C TYR A 217 14.53 -3.55 -4.87
N LEU A 218 13.74 -3.93 -5.87
CA LEU A 218 13.89 -5.22 -6.55
C LEU A 218 15.22 -5.25 -7.32
N LYS A 219 15.99 -6.32 -7.14
CA LYS A 219 17.29 -6.52 -7.81
C LYS A 219 17.27 -7.64 -8.83
N GLU A 220 18.03 -7.49 -9.90
CA GLU A 220 18.22 -8.53 -10.92
C GLU A 220 18.56 -9.88 -10.28
N GLY A 221 17.94 -10.95 -10.78
CA GLY A 221 18.18 -12.31 -10.28
C GLY A 221 17.47 -12.65 -8.96
N GLN A 222 16.82 -11.69 -8.27
CA GLN A 222 16.02 -12.00 -7.09
C GLN A 222 14.85 -12.90 -7.44
N LYS A 223 14.67 -13.97 -6.67
CA LYS A 223 13.55 -14.89 -6.78
C LYS A 223 12.41 -14.39 -5.90
N VAL A 224 11.25 -14.16 -6.50
CA VAL A 224 10.10 -13.59 -5.80
C VAL A 224 8.83 -14.38 -6.04
N SER A 225 7.96 -14.37 -5.03
CA SER A 225 6.56 -14.75 -5.12
C SER A 225 5.72 -13.47 -5.14
N VAL A 226 4.85 -13.33 -6.13
CA VAL A 226 3.89 -12.24 -6.22
C VAL A 226 2.59 -12.73 -5.62
N VAL A 227 2.18 -12.08 -4.53
CA VAL A 227 0.95 -12.35 -3.81
C VAL A 227 -0.01 -11.19 -4.02
N ALA A 228 -1.27 -11.52 -4.28
CA ALA A 228 -2.34 -10.54 -4.32
C ALA A 228 -3.31 -10.73 -3.16
N SER A 229 -3.87 -9.64 -2.64
CA SER A 229 -4.86 -9.70 -1.56
C SER A 229 -6.07 -8.82 -1.91
N PRO A 230 -7.31 -9.32 -1.69
CA PRO A 230 -8.51 -8.52 -1.81
C PRO A 230 -8.42 -7.18 -1.06
N ALA A 231 -8.84 -6.09 -1.71
CA ALA A 231 -9.10 -4.82 -1.06
C ALA A 231 -10.31 -4.95 -0.10
N PRO A 232 -10.37 -4.15 0.97
CA PRO A 232 -11.57 -4.04 1.80
C PRO A 232 -12.80 -3.65 0.96
N ASP A 233 -14.00 -4.12 1.36
CA ASP A 233 -15.24 -3.91 0.59
C ASP A 233 -15.54 -2.44 0.27
N MET A 234 -15.16 -1.52 1.17
CA MET A 234 -15.36 -0.09 0.95
C MET A 234 -14.57 0.48 -0.24
N TRP A 235 -13.48 -0.18 -0.64
CA TRP A 235 -12.68 0.20 -1.80
C TRP A 235 -13.19 -0.40 -3.10
N ARG A 236 -14.24 -1.23 -3.05
CA ARG A 236 -14.76 -1.98 -4.20
C ARG A 236 -16.05 -1.38 -4.77
N THR A 237 -16.50 -0.22 -4.27
CA THR A 237 -17.60 0.53 -4.88
C THR A 237 -17.13 1.22 -6.17
N PRO A 238 -18.05 1.58 -7.10
CA PRO A 238 -17.68 2.31 -8.30
C PRO A 238 -16.91 3.61 -8.01
N GLU A 239 -17.32 4.40 -7.01
CA GLU A 239 -16.64 5.65 -6.68
C GLU A 239 -15.23 5.41 -6.13
N ALA A 240 -15.06 4.41 -5.26
CA ALA A 240 -13.76 4.09 -4.69
C ALA A 240 -12.80 3.48 -5.72
N VAL A 241 -13.32 2.71 -6.68
CA VAL A 241 -12.55 2.18 -7.81
C VAL A 241 -12.19 3.28 -8.80
N GLU A 242 -13.02 4.31 -8.99
CA GLU A 242 -12.64 5.47 -9.78
C GLU A 242 -11.46 6.22 -9.13
N LEU A 243 -11.46 6.29 -7.80
CA LEU A 243 -10.43 7.00 -7.02
C LEU A 243 -9.10 6.25 -6.89
N LEU A 244 -9.11 4.93 -6.67
CA LEU A 244 -7.91 4.13 -6.40
C LEU A 244 -7.69 3.00 -7.43
N GLY A 245 -8.52 2.89 -8.46
CA GLY A 245 -8.39 1.89 -9.51
C GLY A 245 -7.38 2.29 -10.59
N PRO A 246 -7.11 1.39 -11.56
CA PRO A 246 -6.11 1.61 -12.60
C PRO A 246 -6.38 2.84 -13.49
N ARG A 247 -7.66 3.23 -13.68
CA ARG A 247 -8.03 4.41 -14.48
C ARG A 247 -7.57 5.72 -13.84
N HIS A 248 -7.59 5.84 -12.50
CA HIS A 248 -7.01 6.98 -11.78
C HIS A 248 -5.55 7.22 -12.18
N PHE A 249 -4.82 6.12 -12.39
CA PHE A 249 -3.41 6.15 -12.77
C PHE A 249 -3.18 6.19 -14.29
N GLY A 250 -4.21 6.47 -15.09
CA GLY A 250 -4.12 6.64 -16.54
C GLY A 250 -4.11 5.33 -17.34
N PHE A 251 -4.49 4.21 -16.75
CA PHE A 251 -4.63 2.94 -17.47
C PHE A 251 -6.09 2.65 -17.79
N GLU A 252 -6.40 2.52 -19.09
CA GLU A 252 -7.72 2.10 -19.60
C GLU A 252 -7.99 0.61 -19.32
N ILE A 253 -8.06 0.26 -18.04
CA ILE A 253 -8.25 -1.10 -17.53
C ILE A 253 -9.47 -1.09 -16.61
N GLU A 254 -10.37 -2.05 -16.80
CA GLU A 254 -11.45 -2.28 -15.84
C GLU A 254 -10.93 -3.03 -14.61
N PHE A 255 -11.22 -2.51 -13.42
CA PHE A 255 -10.96 -3.22 -12.18
C PHE A 255 -11.83 -4.49 -12.13
N VAL A 256 -11.18 -5.62 -11.90
CA VAL A 256 -11.85 -6.89 -11.62
C VAL A 256 -11.22 -7.44 -10.35
N PRO A 257 -12.02 -7.73 -9.31
CA PRO A 257 -11.50 -8.30 -8.06
C PRO A 257 -10.64 -9.53 -8.31
N VAL A 258 -9.53 -9.62 -7.58
CA VAL A 258 -8.50 -10.64 -7.81
C VAL A 258 -9.05 -12.05 -7.69
N GLU A 259 -10.00 -12.30 -6.78
CA GLU A 259 -10.64 -13.60 -6.66
C GLU A 259 -11.32 -14.04 -7.96
N ARG A 260 -11.92 -13.10 -8.72
CA ARG A 260 -12.53 -13.38 -10.02
C ARG A 260 -11.48 -13.52 -11.12
N ARG A 261 -10.41 -12.72 -11.08
CA ARG A 261 -9.28 -12.83 -12.03
C ARG A 261 -8.61 -14.19 -11.95
N VAL A 262 -8.35 -14.68 -10.73
CA VAL A 262 -7.67 -15.96 -10.50
C VAL A 262 -8.58 -17.15 -10.79
N SER A 263 -9.88 -17.07 -10.49
CA SER A 263 -10.82 -18.15 -10.84
C SER A 263 -10.98 -18.35 -12.35
N ASN A 264 -10.87 -17.29 -13.16
CA ASN A 264 -10.96 -17.37 -14.62
C ASN A 264 -9.64 -17.76 -15.31
N ALA A 265 -8.56 -17.93 -14.55
CA ALA A 265 -7.23 -18.28 -15.07
C ALA A 265 -6.93 -19.81 -15.02
N LEU A 266 -7.95 -20.63 -14.69
CA LEU A 266 -7.90 -22.10 -14.67
C LEU A 266 -8.75 -22.69 -15.79
#